data_AF-A0A2J5HU75-F1
#
_entry.id   AF-A0A2J5HU75-F1
#
_cell.length_a   1.000
_cell.length_b   1.000
_cell.length_c   1.000
_cell.angle_alpha   90.00
_cell.angle_beta   90.00
_cell.angle_gamma   90.00
#
_symmetry.space_group_name_H-M   'P 1'
#
loop_
_entity.id
_entity.type
_entity.pdbx_description
1 polymer ?
#
loop_
_entity_poly.entity_id
_entity_poly.type
_entity_poly.pdbx_seq_one_letter_code
_entity_poly.pdbx_strand_id
1 'polypeptide(L)'
;MDRDEESIVWADLFFSGDPPESIKATETNSDKDFPRFHSEGEDLILRGRIDQAKDTSDRAIQVFWLWSNGHRKYVGKVFPEYTRTHAVEQICRLSTALAGLRIRDIIDDAVHEFDRFCREARAYTHIDRFCSSHERIYFPKFYGVVTDMQRYSSRHVKQRAIVLEALKPSLRSRRVLGENTSQLPETFSDIFTNLPLSPLENEWYCSLLKDRLRRLDVLHRIGVTHGDIEDRHFRLPDEFYDTVLYDFSESYTFSEKPPLRVNAGKPRPLKRISKGEQERVKYQVEQRAINRDLRSHLIQSSSQDTVDDALCQSLDEEEELLELIILKVYHRPDYFTMPTLSSIFPFLEAVCPRCDPCWHIRRGRLLHHYESVWAVCKGKKHPNPITFDNEAQFETMEICDRSRLMLCLVPKWWNISLRASDGLSSKDTTGLVYKLREACLLLFHHRSPGAVINHVEFLETGKEDREIRHNQNSVKEFLEPSGRNVESI
;
A
#
# COMPACT_ATOMS: atom_id res chain seq x y z
N MET A 1 -22.64 52.26 -9.65
CA MET A 1 -21.92 51.33 -10.55
C MET A 1 -21.65 50.11 -9.69
N ASP A 2 -22.74 49.36 -9.45
CA ASP A 2 -22.72 48.14 -8.66
C ASP A 2 -22.05 47.08 -9.52
N ARG A 3 -20.91 46.57 -9.05
CA ARG A 3 -20.40 45.30 -9.55
C ARG A 3 -21.19 44.25 -8.80
N ASP A 4 -22.10 43.59 -9.51
CA ASP A 4 -22.66 42.31 -9.11
C ASP A 4 -21.49 41.39 -8.74
N GLU A 5 -21.25 41.21 -7.44
CA GLU A 5 -20.42 40.12 -6.94
C GLU A 5 -21.18 38.84 -7.25
N GLU A 6 -20.94 38.27 -8.44
CA GLU A 6 -21.31 36.89 -8.72
C GLU A 6 -20.79 36.03 -7.56
N SER A 7 -21.71 35.44 -6.81
CA SER A 7 -21.37 34.58 -5.69
C SER A 7 -20.51 33.44 -6.22
N ILE A 8 -19.20 33.50 -5.96
CA ILE A 8 -18.26 32.47 -6.42
C ILE A 8 -18.77 31.12 -5.89
N VAL A 9 -19.12 30.21 -6.81
CA VAL A 9 -19.56 28.87 -6.47
C VAL A 9 -18.42 28.16 -5.75
N TRP A 10 -18.70 27.49 -4.63
CA TRP A 10 -17.66 26.87 -3.81
C TRP A 10 -16.80 25.87 -4.61
N ALA A 11 -17.40 25.14 -5.54
CA ALA A 11 -16.68 24.27 -6.49
C ALA A 11 -15.60 25.04 -7.26
N ASP A 12 -15.92 26.20 -7.82
CA ASP A 12 -15.00 27.02 -8.59
C ASP A 12 -13.89 27.58 -7.69
N LEU A 13 -14.22 28.00 -6.47
CA LEU A 13 -13.20 28.43 -5.50
C LEU A 13 -12.26 27.28 -5.11
N PHE A 14 -12.82 26.13 -4.77
CA PHE A 14 -12.07 24.99 -4.26
C PHE A 14 -11.14 24.41 -5.34
N PHE A 15 -11.65 24.18 -6.54
CA PHE A 15 -10.88 23.65 -7.66
C PHE A 15 -10.19 24.73 -8.50
N SER A 16 -10.25 26.00 -8.09
CA SER A 16 -9.65 27.12 -8.83
C SER A 16 -10.15 27.21 -10.29
N GLY A 17 -11.44 26.95 -10.49
CA GLY A 17 -12.13 27.00 -11.79
C GLY A 17 -12.05 25.71 -12.62
N ASP A 18 -11.39 24.66 -12.13
CA ASP A 18 -11.25 23.41 -12.89
C ASP A 18 -11.59 22.15 -12.06
N PRO A 19 -12.88 21.88 -11.77
CA PRO A 19 -13.28 20.67 -11.07
C PRO A 19 -13.08 19.42 -11.94
N PRO A 20 -12.60 18.30 -11.36
CA PRO A 20 -12.53 17.01 -12.05
C PRO A 20 -13.88 16.57 -12.62
N GLU A 21 -13.90 16.02 -13.83
CA GLU A 21 -15.13 15.53 -14.49
C GLU A 21 -15.87 14.49 -13.64
N SER A 22 -15.12 13.63 -12.96
CA SER A 22 -15.68 12.62 -12.05
C SER A 22 -16.52 13.23 -10.92
N ILE A 23 -16.13 14.41 -10.44
CA ILE A 23 -16.81 15.14 -9.36
C ILE A 23 -18.00 15.95 -9.91
N LYS A 24 -17.91 16.46 -11.15
CA LYS A 24 -19.01 17.19 -11.82
C LYS A 24 -20.23 16.30 -12.12
N ALA A 25 -20.03 15.00 -12.31
CA ALA A 25 -21.06 14.08 -12.82
C ALA A 25 -21.86 13.34 -11.72
N THR A 26 -21.56 13.55 -10.44
CA THR A 26 -22.20 12.80 -9.36
C THR A 26 -22.75 13.71 -8.27
N GLU A 27 -24.06 13.59 -8.01
CA GLU A 27 -24.63 14.09 -6.75
C GLU A 27 -23.80 13.49 -5.60
N THR A 28 -23.16 14.38 -4.84
CA THR A 28 -22.46 14.00 -3.61
C THR A 28 -23.55 13.59 -2.62
N ASN A 29 -23.88 12.29 -2.61
CA ASN A 29 -24.88 11.72 -1.71
C ASN A 29 -24.65 12.23 -0.29
N SER A 30 -25.74 12.68 0.33
CA SER A 30 -25.76 13.11 1.73
C SER A 30 -25.14 12.04 2.64
N ASP A 31 -24.58 12.45 3.79
CA ASP A 31 -23.99 11.62 4.86
C ASP A 31 -24.90 10.47 5.40
N LYS A 32 -26.08 10.25 4.81
CA LYS A 32 -27.11 9.31 5.24
C LYS A 32 -26.87 7.86 4.81
N ASP A 33 -25.99 7.60 3.85
CA ASP A 33 -25.82 6.25 3.26
C ASP A 33 -24.35 5.77 3.22
N PHE A 34 -23.60 5.89 4.34
CA PHE A 34 -22.31 5.21 4.43
C PHE A 34 -22.49 3.69 4.27
N PRO A 35 -21.63 3.01 3.48
CA PRO A 35 -21.67 1.55 3.35
C PRO A 35 -21.63 0.90 4.73
N ARG A 36 -22.64 0.11 5.06
CA ARG A 36 -22.69 -0.60 6.34
C ARG A 36 -21.75 -1.79 6.30
N PHE A 37 -21.01 -1.98 7.38
CA PHE A 37 -20.22 -3.19 7.54
C PHE A 37 -21.14 -4.36 7.88
N HIS A 38 -21.17 -5.35 6.99
CA HIS A 38 -21.89 -6.61 7.17
C HIS A 38 -20.89 -7.75 7.36
N SER A 39 -20.82 -8.33 8.56
CA SER A 39 -20.09 -9.56 8.78
C SER A 39 -20.98 -10.74 8.40
N GLU A 40 -20.78 -11.31 7.22
CA GLU A 40 -21.53 -12.49 6.76
C GLU A 40 -21.32 -13.67 7.73
N GLY A 41 -22.27 -13.91 8.63
CA GLY A 41 -22.34 -15.12 9.46
C GLY A 41 -21.22 -15.33 10.49
N GLU A 42 -20.40 -14.32 10.78
CA GLU A 42 -19.26 -14.44 11.70
C GLU A 42 -19.55 -13.78 13.06
N ASP A 43 -19.31 -14.51 14.16
CA ASP A 43 -19.31 -13.97 15.52
C ASP A 43 -18.10 -13.04 15.71
N LEU A 44 -18.32 -11.75 15.47
CA LEU A 44 -17.28 -10.75 15.64
C LEU A 44 -17.19 -10.25 17.08
N ILE A 45 -15.96 -10.19 17.60
CA ILE A 45 -15.70 -9.70 18.95
C ILE A 45 -14.68 -8.56 18.91
N LEU A 46 -15.03 -7.43 19.49
CA LEU A 46 -14.12 -6.31 19.72
C LEU A 46 -13.16 -6.67 20.86
N ARG A 47 -11.87 -6.87 20.57
CA ARG A 47 -10.87 -7.27 21.58
C ARG A 47 -9.50 -6.70 21.29
N GLY A 48 -8.78 -6.33 22.34
CA GLY A 48 -7.40 -5.88 22.24
C GLY A 48 -7.32 -4.48 21.64
N ARG A 49 -7.13 -3.50 22.51
CA ARG A 49 -6.84 -2.12 22.14
C ARG A 49 -5.50 -2.06 21.41
N ILE A 50 -5.43 -1.34 20.30
CA ILE A 50 -4.24 -1.19 19.45
C ILE A 50 -3.47 0.07 19.86
N ASP A 51 -4.17 1.13 20.22
CA ASP A 51 -3.56 2.39 20.62
C ASP A 51 -2.94 2.29 22.02
N GLN A 52 -1.67 2.69 22.12
CA GLN A 52 -0.92 2.79 23.39
C GLN A 52 -1.29 4.06 24.19
N ALA A 53 -2.27 4.85 23.73
CA ALA A 53 -2.67 6.08 24.38
C ALA A 53 -3.14 5.79 25.82
N LYS A 54 -2.44 6.36 26.80
CA LYS A 54 -2.77 6.28 28.24
C LYS A 54 -4.16 6.83 28.56
N ASP A 55 -4.71 7.66 27.68
CA ASP A 55 -6.05 8.20 27.84
C ASP A 55 -7.09 7.10 27.64
N THR A 56 -7.69 6.70 28.75
CA THR A 56 -8.76 5.69 28.82
C THR A 56 -10.14 6.35 28.82
N SER A 57 -10.22 7.66 28.54
CA SER A 57 -11.51 8.33 28.49
C SER A 57 -12.36 7.77 27.34
N ASP A 58 -13.63 7.51 27.65
CA ASP A 58 -14.66 7.09 26.68
C ASP A 58 -14.96 8.20 25.63
N ARG A 59 -14.26 9.34 25.71
CA ARG A 59 -14.36 10.50 24.82
C ARG A 59 -13.25 10.56 23.76
N ALA A 60 -12.24 9.71 23.85
CA ALA A 60 -11.20 9.61 22.84
C ALA A 60 -11.60 8.66 21.71
N ILE A 61 -11.04 8.88 20.51
CA ILE A 61 -11.08 7.88 19.45
C ILE A 61 -10.20 6.71 19.88
N GLN A 62 -10.69 5.49 19.74
CA GLN A 62 -10.01 4.28 20.18
C GLN A 62 -9.89 3.31 19.00
N VAL A 63 -8.83 2.51 18.95
CA VAL A 63 -8.61 1.57 17.85
C VAL A 63 -8.53 0.16 18.40
N PHE A 64 -9.32 -0.75 17.86
CA PHE A 64 -9.43 -2.13 18.35
C PHE A 64 -9.26 -3.16 17.24
N TRP A 65 -8.78 -4.35 17.60
CA TRP A 65 -8.90 -5.50 16.72
C TRP A 65 -10.34 -6.03 16.72
N LEU A 66 -10.84 -6.34 15.53
CA LEU A 66 -12.05 -7.11 15.33
C LEU A 66 -11.66 -8.55 15.02
N TRP A 67 -12.06 -9.44 15.92
CA TRP A 67 -11.76 -10.86 15.86
C TRP A 67 -12.91 -11.61 15.21
N SER A 68 -12.59 -12.48 14.27
CA SER A 68 -13.52 -13.42 13.64
C SER A 68 -12.94 -14.82 13.76
N ASN A 69 -13.72 -15.77 14.30
CA ASN A 69 -13.31 -17.17 14.44
C ASN A 69 -11.92 -17.34 15.09
N GLY A 70 -11.60 -16.54 16.10
CA GLY A 70 -10.30 -16.58 16.80
C GLY A 70 -9.14 -15.89 16.07
N HIS A 71 -9.38 -15.21 14.95
CA HIS A 71 -8.34 -14.51 14.17
C HIS A 71 -8.61 -13.01 14.07
N ARG A 72 -7.54 -12.19 14.13
CA ARG A 72 -7.59 -10.74 13.88
C ARG A 72 -7.80 -10.50 12.39
N LYS A 73 -9.03 -10.15 12.00
CA LYS A 73 -9.45 -9.99 10.61
C LYS A 73 -9.56 -8.53 10.19
N TYR A 74 -10.10 -7.68 11.05
CA TYR A 74 -10.28 -6.25 10.77
C TYR A 74 -9.79 -5.38 11.93
N VAL A 75 -9.75 -4.07 11.68
CA VAL A 75 -9.56 -3.05 12.70
C VAL A 75 -10.82 -2.19 12.76
N GLY A 76 -11.33 -1.99 13.97
CA GLY A 76 -12.44 -1.06 14.24
C GLY A 76 -11.89 0.19 14.89
N LYS A 77 -11.96 1.32 14.19
CA LYS A 77 -11.70 2.64 14.76
C LYS A 77 -13.00 3.18 15.34
N VAL A 78 -13.09 3.24 16.66
CA VAL A 78 -14.28 3.55 17.44
C VAL A 78 -14.28 5.03 17.81
N PHE A 79 -15.39 5.70 17.52
CA PHE A 79 -15.58 7.12 17.73
C PHE A 79 -16.62 7.37 18.81
N PRO A 80 -16.41 8.38 19.66
CA PRO A 80 -17.46 8.88 20.53
C PRO A 80 -18.61 9.49 19.71
N GLU A 81 -19.77 9.56 20.34
CA GLU A 81 -20.92 10.28 19.79
C GLU A 81 -20.61 11.78 19.75
N TYR A 82 -20.80 12.40 18.58
CA TYR A 82 -20.65 13.84 18.41
C TYR A 82 -22.02 14.51 18.51
N THR A 83 -22.22 15.35 19.54
CA THR A 83 -23.53 15.92 19.87
C THR A 83 -23.63 17.37 19.45
N ARG A 84 -24.86 17.90 19.42
CA ARG A 84 -25.13 19.33 19.21
C ARG A 84 -24.37 20.21 20.20
N THR A 85 -24.19 19.77 21.45
CA THR A 85 -23.41 20.50 22.46
C THR A 85 -21.95 20.64 22.05
N HIS A 86 -21.33 19.57 21.55
CA HIS A 86 -19.95 19.62 21.04
C HIS A 86 -19.83 20.55 19.83
N ALA A 87 -20.84 20.56 18.95
CA ALA A 87 -20.86 21.46 17.80
C ALA A 87 -20.97 22.93 18.22
N VAL A 88 -21.84 23.27 19.20
CA VAL A 88 -21.92 24.63 19.77
C VAL A 88 -20.58 25.06 20.36
N GLU A 89 -19.94 24.20 21.17
CA GLU A 89 -18.63 24.50 21.76
C GLU A 89 -17.56 24.79 20.68
N GLN A 90 -17.54 24.01 19.59
CA GLN A 90 -16.62 24.25 18.48
C GLN A 90 -16.94 25.55 17.72
N ILE A 91 -18.22 25.84 17.45
CA ILE A 91 -18.64 27.11 16.83
C ILE A 91 -18.19 28.28 17.70
N CYS A 92 -18.42 28.22 19.01
CA CYS A 92 -18.01 29.27 19.95
C CYS A 92 -16.49 29.50 19.93
N ARG A 93 -15.67 28.44 19.80
CA ARG A 93 -14.22 28.56 19.63
C ARG A 93 -13.82 29.19 18.29
N LEU A 94 -14.64 29.01 17.26
CA LEU A 94 -14.44 29.52 15.91
C LEU A 94 -15.18 30.85 15.64
N SER A 95 -15.71 31.52 16.67
CA SER A 95 -16.60 32.68 16.54
C SER A 95 -16.06 33.78 15.61
N THR A 96 -14.75 34.00 15.57
CA THR A 96 -14.13 35.00 14.68
C THR A 96 -14.11 34.55 13.21
N ALA A 97 -14.04 33.24 12.94
CA ALA A 97 -14.07 32.69 11.59
C ALA A 97 -15.49 32.57 11.02
N LEU A 98 -16.50 32.46 11.89
CA LEU A 98 -17.93 32.31 11.55
C LEU A 98 -18.74 33.57 11.86
N ALA A 99 -18.08 34.73 11.96
CA ALA A 99 -18.71 36.00 12.31
C ALA A 99 -19.82 36.35 11.30
N GLY A 100 -21.03 36.64 11.81
CA GLY A 100 -22.20 36.97 11.00
C GLY A 100 -23.19 35.82 10.79
N LEU A 101 -22.81 34.58 11.09
CA LEU A 101 -23.72 33.42 11.04
C LEU A 101 -24.40 33.22 12.39
N ARG A 102 -25.72 33.01 12.38
CA ARG A 102 -26.44 32.64 13.61
C ARG A 102 -26.22 31.16 13.88
N ILE A 103 -25.86 30.81 15.12
CA ILE A 103 -25.65 29.41 15.53
C ILE A 103 -26.83 28.52 15.13
N ARG A 104 -28.06 29.02 15.30
CA ARG A 104 -29.28 28.29 14.93
C ARG A 104 -29.31 27.85 13.46
N ASP A 105 -28.69 28.63 12.57
CA ASP A 105 -28.76 28.43 11.12
C ASP A 105 -27.67 27.46 10.62
N ILE A 106 -26.59 27.27 11.40
CA ILE A 106 -25.42 26.47 11.00
C ILE A 106 -25.18 25.23 11.85
N ILE A 107 -25.95 25.05 12.94
CA ILE A 107 -25.67 24.02 13.94
C ILE A 107 -25.86 22.61 13.40
N ASP A 108 -26.85 22.38 12.55
CA ASP A 108 -27.08 21.05 11.97
C ASP A 108 -25.93 20.67 11.01
N ASP A 109 -25.46 21.64 10.22
CA ASP A 109 -24.25 21.46 9.39
C ASP A 109 -23.01 21.22 10.23
N ALA A 110 -22.83 21.98 11.32
CA ALA A 110 -21.69 21.82 12.21
C ALA A 110 -21.64 20.44 12.89
N VAL A 111 -22.80 19.86 13.23
CA VAL A 111 -22.86 18.50 13.76
C VAL A 111 -22.31 17.49 12.75
N HIS A 112 -22.62 17.65 11.46
CA HIS A 112 -22.14 16.74 10.42
C HIS A 112 -20.70 17.03 9.98
N GLU A 113 -20.31 18.30 9.89
CA GLU A 113 -19.00 18.73 9.40
C GLU A 113 -17.88 18.63 10.42
N PHE A 114 -18.15 18.82 11.71
CA PHE A 114 -17.12 18.75 12.77
C PHE A 114 -16.96 17.37 13.37
N ASP A 115 -17.83 16.45 12.98
CA ASP A 115 -17.78 15.08 13.41
C ASP A 115 -16.70 14.29 12.67
N ARG A 116 -15.66 13.90 13.42
CA ARG A 116 -14.52 13.12 12.94
C ARG A 116 -14.90 11.77 12.33
N PHE A 117 -15.95 11.12 12.84
CA PHE A 117 -16.44 9.87 12.23
C PHE A 117 -16.99 10.15 10.83
N CYS A 118 -17.81 11.19 10.69
CA CYS A 118 -18.41 11.54 9.39
C CYS A 118 -17.34 11.98 8.39
N ARG A 119 -16.31 12.71 8.84
CA ARG A 119 -15.14 13.08 8.00
C ARG A 119 -14.42 11.87 7.47
N GLU A 120 -14.01 10.95 8.35
CA GLU A 120 -13.23 9.78 7.95
C GLU A 120 -14.07 8.79 7.13
N ALA A 121 -15.35 8.58 7.48
CA ALA A 121 -16.25 7.75 6.69
C ALA A 121 -16.49 8.33 5.29
N ARG A 122 -16.65 9.65 5.17
CA ARG A 122 -16.72 10.32 3.86
C ARG A 122 -15.43 10.12 3.06
N ALA A 123 -14.27 10.38 3.66
CA ALA A 123 -13.00 10.25 2.96
C ALA A 123 -12.80 8.83 2.40
N TYR A 124 -13.02 7.79 3.20
CA TYR A 124 -12.90 6.41 2.73
C TYR A 124 -13.96 6.02 1.69
N THR A 125 -15.21 6.46 1.86
CA THR A 125 -16.27 6.23 0.87
C THR A 125 -15.93 6.92 -0.47
N HIS A 126 -15.36 8.13 -0.40
CA HIS A 126 -14.97 8.91 -1.56
C HIS A 126 -13.75 8.30 -2.26
N ILE A 127 -12.75 7.83 -1.51
CA ILE A 127 -11.61 7.07 -2.03
C ILE A 127 -12.11 5.82 -2.76
N ASP A 128 -13.00 5.02 -2.16
CA ASP A 128 -13.50 3.81 -2.78
C ASP A 128 -14.38 4.08 -4.02
N ARG A 129 -15.03 5.24 -4.08
CA ARG A 129 -15.85 5.65 -5.23
C ARG A 129 -15.02 6.19 -6.40
N PHE A 130 -14.01 7.02 -6.12
CA PHE A 130 -13.33 7.82 -7.15
C PHE A 130 -11.89 7.41 -7.44
N CYS A 131 -11.22 6.68 -6.55
CA CYS A 131 -9.92 6.10 -6.89
C CYS A 131 -10.10 4.88 -7.79
N SER A 132 -9.24 4.78 -8.80
CA SER A 132 -9.07 3.57 -9.58
C SER A 132 -8.63 2.40 -8.70
N SER A 133 -8.85 1.16 -9.16
CA SER A 133 -8.48 -0.05 -8.41
C SER A 133 -7.00 -0.10 -8.05
N HIS A 134 -6.12 0.45 -8.89
CA HIS A 134 -4.68 0.45 -8.69
C HIS A 134 -4.21 1.53 -7.71
N GLU A 135 -4.95 2.63 -7.54
CA GLU A 135 -4.59 3.69 -6.59
C GLU A 135 -5.14 3.44 -5.18
N ARG A 136 -6.16 2.59 -5.04
CA ARG A 136 -6.70 2.20 -3.72
C ARG A 136 -5.66 1.52 -2.84
N ILE A 137 -4.59 0.95 -3.41
CA ILE A 137 -3.48 0.36 -2.64
C ILE A 137 -2.83 1.36 -1.66
N TYR A 138 -2.89 2.66 -1.97
CA TYR A 138 -2.32 3.71 -1.15
C TYR A 138 -2.99 3.87 0.21
N PHE A 139 -4.17 3.30 0.40
CA PHE A 139 -5.01 3.47 1.58
C PHE A 139 -5.39 2.10 2.17
N PRO A 140 -5.72 2.02 3.46
CA PRO A 140 -6.35 0.83 4.02
C PRO A 140 -7.64 0.49 3.30
N LYS A 141 -7.90 -0.80 3.04
CA LYS A 141 -9.21 -1.21 2.50
C LYS A 141 -10.33 -0.85 3.50
N PHE A 142 -11.33 -0.13 3.01
CA PHE A 142 -12.53 0.24 3.76
C PHE A 142 -13.59 -0.86 3.64
N TYR A 143 -14.13 -1.32 4.76
CA TYR A 143 -15.17 -2.36 4.80
C TYR A 143 -16.55 -1.83 5.20
N GLY A 144 -16.65 -0.54 5.56
CA GLY A 144 -17.89 0.10 5.95
C GLY A 144 -17.89 0.61 7.38
N VAL A 145 -19.05 1.11 7.80
CA VAL A 145 -19.28 1.66 9.13
C VAL A 145 -20.21 0.78 9.97
N VAL A 146 -20.05 0.88 11.28
CA VAL A 146 -20.96 0.34 12.29
C VAL A 146 -21.51 1.51 13.09
N THR A 147 -22.82 1.72 13.08
CA THR A 147 -23.48 2.82 13.82
C THR A 147 -23.99 2.40 15.19
N ASP A 148 -24.05 1.09 15.46
CA ASP A 148 -24.43 0.54 16.76
C ASP A 148 -23.45 -0.58 17.17
N MET A 149 -22.51 -0.23 18.05
CA MET A 149 -21.50 -1.17 18.56
C MET A 149 -22.01 -2.10 19.68
N GLN A 150 -23.27 -2.00 20.12
CA GLN A 150 -23.81 -2.88 21.17
C GLN A 150 -23.75 -4.37 20.79
N ARG A 151 -23.78 -4.67 19.49
CA ARG A 151 -23.65 -6.05 18.98
C ARG A 151 -22.25 -6.64 19.16
N TYR A 152 -21.23 -5.80 19.36
CA TYR A 152 -19.81 -6.20 19.36
C TYR A 152 -19.12 -6.00 20.71
N SER A 153 -19.78 -5.34 21.68
CA SER A 153 -19.23 -5.00 23.00
C SER A 153 -20.31 -5.06 24.08
N SER A 154 -19.96 -5.57 25.27
CA SER A 154 -20.86 -5.65 26.43
C SER A 154 -21.03 -4.33 27.20
N ARG A 155 -20.34 -3.26 26.79
CA ARG A 155 -20.43 -1.93 27.43
C ARG A 155 -21.52 -1.08 26.77
N HIS A 156 -22.42 -0.53 27.59
CA HIS A 156 -23.66 0.19 27.21
C HIS A 156 -23.43 1.60 26.63
N VAL A 157 -22.42 1.80 25.79
CA VAL A 157 -22.14 3.12 25.17
C VAL A 157 -22.52 3.05 23.69
N LYS A 158 -23.31 4.02 23.21
CA LYS A 158 -23.66 4.19 21.79
C LYS A 158 -22.43 4.65 20.99
N GLN A 159 -21.49 3.73 20.81
CA GLN A 159 -20.30 3.97 20.02
C GLN A 159 -20.53 3.51 18.59
N ARG A 160 -19.83 4.17 17.67
CA ARG A 160 -19.82 3.88 16.24
C ARG A 160 -18.39 3.66 15.78
N ALA A 161 -18.21 2.88 14.73
CA ALA A 161 -16.90 2.50 14.26
C ALA A 161 -16.76 2.54 12.75
N ILE A 162 -15.55 2.81 12.28
CA ILE A 162 -15.12 2.64 10.91
C ILE A 162 -14.31 1.35 10.85
N VAL A 163 -14.68 0.44 9.96
CA VAL A 163 -14.05 -0.87 9.84
C VAL A 163 -13.07 -0.85 8.66
N LEU A 164 -11.81 -1.10 8.98
CA LEU A 164 -10.68 -1.01 8.06
C LEU A 164 -9.89 -2.32 8.01
N GLU A 165 -9.05 -2.43 6.98
CA GLU A 165 -8.02 -3.45 6.86
C GLU A 165 -7.15 -3.56 8.11
N ALA A 166 -6.92 -4.80 8.54
CA ALA A 166 -6.02 -5.12 9.63
C ALA A 166 -4.55 -5.03 9.21
N LEU A 167 -4.00 -3.83 9.26
CA LEU A 167 -2.57 -3.58 9.04
C LEU A 167 -1.74 -4.12 10.21
N LYS A 168 -0.71 -4.91 9.89
CA LYS A 168 0.23 -5.54 10.84
C LYS A 168 1.68 -5.23 10.47
N PRO A 169 2.61 -5.20 11.45
CA PRO A 169 4.05 -5.07 11.22
C PRO A 169 4.61 -6.31 10.51
N SER A 170 4.33 -6.44 9.22
CA SER A 170 4.71 -7.60 8.40
C SER A 170 4.64 -7.24 6.92
N LEU A 171 5.42 -7.95 6.09
CA LEU A 171 5.38 -7.81 4.63
C LEU A 171 3.99 -7.98 4.02
N ARG A 172 3.08 -8.70 4.70
CA ARG A 172 1.71 -8.89 4.23
C ARG A 172 0.90 -7.60 4.19
N SER A 173 1.28 -6.58 4.95
CA SER A 173 0.61 -5.28 4.94
C SER A 173 1.36 -4.26 4.09
N ARG A 174 2.56 -4.60 3.59
CA ARG A 174 3.40 -3.71 2.80
C ARG A 174 2.91 -3.63 1.37
N ARG A 175 3.08 -2.46 0.78
CA ARG A 175 2.66 -2.14 -0.59
C ARG A 175 3.91 -1.92 -1.43
N VAL A 176 4.04 -2.69 -2.51
CA VAL A 176 5.06 -2.43 -3.52
C VAL A 176 4.45 -1.43 -4.49
N LEU A 177 5.16 -0.32 -4.71
CA LEU A 177 4.72 0.70 -5.62
C LEU A 177 5.63 0.72 -6.85
N GLY A 178 5.05 0.86 -8.03
CA GLY A 178 5.77 0.97 -9.29
C GLY A 178 6.51 2.30 -9.37
N GLU A 179 7.65 2.29 -10.06
CA GLU A 179 8.45 3.45 -10.36
C GLU A 179 7.66 4.36 -11.30
N ASN A 180 7.50 5.61 -10.87
CA ASN A 180 6.87 6.64 -11.67
C ASN A 180 7.98 7.52 -12.26
N THR A 181 7.98 7.68 -13.58
CA THR A 181 8.91 8.55 -14.31
C THR A 181 8.65 10.04 -14.06
N SER A 182 7.55 10.38 -13.38
CA SER A 182 7.30 11.76 -12.94
C SER A 182 8.45 12.26 -12.08
N GLN A 183 9.11 13.32 -12.55
CA GLN A 183 10.15 13.99 -11.78
C GLN A 183 9.54 14.61 -10.53
N LEU A 184 10.35 14.68 -9.47
CA LEU A 184 9.97 15.51 -8.32
C LEU A 184 9.82 16.95 -8.82
N PRO A 185 8.81 17.69 -8.34
CA PRO A 185 8.74 19.12 -8.56
C PRO A 185 10.09 19.78 -8.27
N GLU A 186 10.53 20.72 -9.12
CA GLU A 186 11.86 21.36 -9.01
C GLU A 186 12.16 21.89 -7.60
N THR A 187 11.13 22.34 -6.88
CA THR A 187 11.22 22.78 -5.46
C THR A 187 11.70 21.72 -4.46
N PHE A 188 11.81 20.47 -4.90
CA PHE A 188 12.21 19.32 -4.11
C PHE A 188 13.50 18.65 -4.60
N SER A 189 14.11 19.13 -5.70
CA SER A 189 15.32 18.52 -6.27
C SER A 189 16.56 18.69 -5.40
N ASP A 190 16.65 19.80 -4.65
CA ASP A 190 17.86 20.15 -3.89
C ASP A 190 17.82 19.77 -2.40
N ILE A 191 16.80 19.03 -1.95
CA ILE A 191 16.55 18.78 -0.52
C ILE A 191 17.74 18.10 0.15
N PHE A 192 18.34 17.14 -0.55
CA PHE A 192 19.34 16.25 0.03
C PHE A 192 20.77 16.60 -0.38
N THR A 193 20.96 17.59 -1.26
CA THR A 193 22.25 17.90 -1.91
C THR A 193 23.35 18.26 -0.92
N ASN A 194 23.00 18.84 0.24
CA ASN A 194 23.96 19.26 1.27
C ASN A 194 24.09 18.29 2.45
N LEU A 195 23.39 17.15 2.42
CA LEU A 195 23.42 16.18 3.50
C LEU A 195 24.51 15.13 3.25
N PRO A 196 25.24 14.67 4.28
CA PRO A 196 26.28 13.64 4.15
C PRO A 196 25.66 12.24 4.05
N LEU A 197 24.90 12.02 2.98
CA LEU A 197 24.22 10.77 2.67
C LEU A 197 25.03 9.98 1.64
N SER A 198 25.02 8.66 1.76
CA SER A 198 25.49 7.79 0.68
C SER A 198 24.54 7.89 -0.53
N PRO A 199 24.98 7.48 -1.73
CA PRO A 199 24.11 7.44 -2.90
C PRO A 199 22.80 6.67 -2.66
N LEU A 200 22.89 5.51 -1.98
CA LEU A 200 21.71 4.70 -1.65
C LEU A 200 20.74 5.44 -0.71
N GLU A 201 21.27 6.08 0.34
CA GLU A 201 20.42 6.82 1.28
C GLU A 201 19.69 7.95 0.57
N ASN A 202 20.40 8.71 -0.26
CA ASN A 202 19.82 9.81 -1.04
C ASN A 202 18.70 9.30 -1.96
N GLU A 203 18.96 8.23 -2.71
CA GLU A 203 17.98 7.61 -3.60
C GLU A 203 16.77 7.07 -2.83
N TRP A 204 17.00 6.46 -1.67
CA TRP A 204 15.93 5.92 -0.84
C TRP A 204 15.02 7.02 -0.28
N TYR A 205 15.57 8.13 0.25
CA TYR A 205 14.76 9.26 0.72
C TYR A 205 14.04 9.98 -0.43
N CYS A 206 14.67 10.10 -1.60
CA CYS A 206 14.01 10.60 -2.81
C CYS A 206 12.82 9.71 -3.21
N SER A 207 13.04 8.40 -3.22
CA SER A 207 12.00 7.42 -3.53
C SER A 207 10.86 7.47 -2.51
N LEU A 208 11.17 7.59 -1.21
CA LEU A 208 10.18 7.73 -0.14
C LEU A 208 9.34 9.00 -0.32
N LEU A 209 9.99 10.13 -0.64
CA LEU A 209 9.31 11.40 -0.88
C LEU A 209 8.34 11.30 -2.07
N LYS A 210 8.80 10.75 -3.20
CA LYS A 210 7.95 10.50 -4.37
C LYS A 210 6.74 9.64 -4.03
N ASP A 211 6.96 8.56 -3.27
CA ASP A 211 5.89 7.65 -2.87
C ASP A 211 4.85 8.32 -1.99
N ARG A 212 5.28 9.11 -0.99
CA ARG A 212 4.36 9.85 -0.12
C ARG A 212 3.59 10.96 -0.86
N LEU A 213 4.26 11.71 -1.72
CA LEU A 213 3.62 12.76 -2.54
C LEU A 213 2.58 12.16 -3.49
N ARG A 214 2.91 11.05 -4.15
CA ARG A 214 1.98 10.33 -5.03
C ARG A 214 0.69 9.94 -4.30
N ARG A 215 0.76 9.47 -3.06
CA ARG A 215 -0.43 9.15 -2.25
C ARG A 215 -1.30 10.38 -1.97
N LEU A 216 -0.68 11.54 -1.71
CA LEU A 216 -1.39 12.80 -1.51
C LEU A 216 -2.01 13.34 -2.80
N ASP A 217 -1.28 13.27 -3.91
CA ASP A 217 -1.76 13.77 -5.19
C ASP A 217 -3.02 13.04 -5.65
N VAL A 218 -3.13 11.74 -5.37
CA VAL A 218 -4.37 10.98 -5.61
C VAL A 218 -5.53 11.53 -4.79
N LEU A 219 -5.33 11.81 -3.49
CA LEU A 219 -6.38 12.40 -2.64
C LEU A 219 -6.82 13.76 -3.18
N HIS A 220 -5.86 14.64 -3.48
CA HIS A 220 -6.16 15.98 -3.96
C HIS A 220 -6.89 15.94 -5.30
N ARG A 221 -6.48 15.06 -6.22
CA ARG A 221 -7.13 14.90 -7.52
C ARG A 221 -8.60 14.49 -7.39
N ILE A 222 -8.96 13.74 -6.36
CA ILE A 222 -10.37 13.38 -6.07
C ILE A 222 -11.07 14.38 -5.13
N GLY A 223 -10.45 15.52 -4.80
CA GLY A 223 -11.06 16.54 -3.95
C GLY A 223 -11.06 16.19 -2.46
N VAL A 224 -10.17 15.31 -2.00
CA VAL A 224 -9.97 14.98 -0.59
C VAL A 224 -8.67 15.61 -0.09
N THR A 225 -8.68 16.17 1.11
CA THR A 225 -7.47 16.64 1.81
C THR A 225 -7.31 15.88 3.12
N HIS A 226 -6.08 15.60 3.55
CA HIS A 226 -5.83 14.83 4.78
C HIS A 226 -6.07 15.65 6.04
N GLY A 227 -5.61 16.91 6.06
CA GLY A 227 -5.85 17.90 7.10
C GLY A 227 -4.85 17.97 8.25
N ASP A 228 -4.14 16.89 8.51
CA ASP A 228 -3.20 16.75 9.63
C ASP A 228 -2.06 15.77 9.31
N ILE A 229 -1.50 15.85 8.09
CA ILE A 229 -0.50 14.89 7.64
C ILE A 229 0.74 14.86 8.56
N GLU A 230 1.06 13.66 9.05
CA GLU A 230 2.17 13.38 9.96
C GLU A 230 2.91 12.12 9.53
N ASP A 231 4.18 11.98 9.93
CA ASP A 231 5.00 10.82 9.57
C ASP A 231 4.37 9.50 10.03
N ARG A 232 3.71 9.51 11.21
CA ARG A 232 2.96 8.36 11.74
C ARG A 232 1.76 7.94 10.89
N HIS A 233 1.26 8.78 9.98
CA HIS A 233 0.12 8.45 9.11
C HIS A 233 0.54 7.60 7.90
N PHE A 234 1.84 7.44 7.65
CA PHE A 234 2.36 6.60 6.56
C PHE A 234 2.84 5.22 7.02
N ARG A 235 3.19 5.07 8.31
CA ARG A 235 3.77 3.85 8.88
C ARG A 235 3.10 3.47 10.20
N LEU A 236 3.07 2.18 10.50
CA LEU A 236 2.57 1.70 11.79
C LEU A 236 3.51 2.13 12.93
N PRO A 237 2.99 2.24 14.16
CA PRO A 237 3.84 2.44 15.34
C PRO A 237 4.94 1.38 15.39
N ASP A 238 6.15 1.81 15.78
CA ASP A 238 7.34 0.98 15.91
C ASP A 238 7.89 0.36 14.60
N GLU A 239 7.30 0.69 13.45
CA GLU A 239 7.78 0.25 12.15
C GLU A 239 8.61 1.33 11.44
N PHE A 240 9.68 0.92 10.76
CA PHE A 240 10.54 1.85 10.01
C PHE A 240 9.95 2.26 8.65
N TYR A 241 9.46 1.27 7.90
CA TYR A 241 8.96 1.45 6.52
C TYR A 241 7.53 1.99 6.46
N ASP A 242 7.18 2.61 5.33
CA ASP A 242 5.81 3.00 5.01
C ASP A 242 4.93 1.78 4.69
N THR A 243 3.66 1.84 5.08
CA THR A 243 2.62 0.84 4.75
C THR A 243 1.65 1.44 3.74
N VAL A 244 0.78 2.33 4.20
CA VAL A 244 -0.30 3.01 3.49
C VAL A 244 -0.52 4.36 4.19
N LEU A 245 -1.23 5.28 3.55
CA LEU A 245 -1.68 6.52 4.16
C LEU A 245 -3.01 6.30 4.90
N TYR A 246 -3.07 6.58 6.19
CA TYR A 246 -4.24 6.34 7.03
C TYR A 246 -4.48 7.46 8.06
N ASP A 247 -5.63 7.40 8.74
CA ASP A 247 -6.13 8.40 9.71
C ASP A 247 -6.72 9.67 9.08
N PHE A 248 -7.91 9.54 8.48
CA PHE A 248 -8.61 10.67 7.87
C PHE A 248 -9.55 11.42 8.83
N SER A 249 -9.26 11.41 10.14
CA SER A 249 -10.13 12.03 11.16
C SER A 249 -10.28 13.55 10.99
N GLU A 250 -9.25 14.22 10.46
CA GLU A 250 -9.23 15.67 10.19
C GLU A 250 -9.34 16.03 8.71
N SER A 251 -9.70 15.02 7.89
CA SER A 251 -9.85 15.18 6.46
C SER A 251 -11.01 16.12 6.10
N TYR A 252 -10.91 16.67 4.89
CA TYR A 252 -12.03 17.31 4.22
C TYR A 252 -12.26 16.58 2.90
N THR A 253 -13.51 16.24 2.62
CA THR A 253 -13.94 15.68 1.34
C THR A 253 -14.82 16.72 0.67
N PHE A 254 -14.53 17.03 -0.58
CA PHE A 254 -15.29 18.02 -1.33
C PHE A 254 -16.80 17.71 -1.33
N SER A 255 -17.58 18.76 -1.12
CA SER A 255 -19.04 18.80 -1.24
C SER A 255 -19.43 20.06 -2.00
N GLU A 256 -20.53 20.05 -2.76
CA GLU A 256 -21.01 21.25 -3.46
C GLU A 256 -21.39 22.37 -2.49
N LYS A 257 -21.93 22.00 -1.32
CA LYS A 257 -22.24 22.94 -0.25
C LYS A 257 -20.95 23.55 0.31
N PRO A 258 -20.87 24.88 0.44
CA PRO A 258 -19.74 25.55 1.08
C PRO A 258 -19.60 25.09 2.54
N PRO A 259 -18.43 24.55 2.94
CA PRO A 259 -18.23 24.08 4.31
C PRO A 259 -18.01 25.23 5.29
N LEU A 260 -18.34 25.01 6.55
CA LEU A 260 -17.99 25.91 7.66
C LEU A 260 -16.47 25.99 7.86
N ARG A 261 -15.76 24.89 7.56
CA ARG A 261 -14.30 24.78 7.71
C ARG A 261 -13.72 23.75 6.75
N VAL A 262 -12.52 24.01 6.25
CA VAL A 262 -11.72 23.03 5.52
C VAL A 262 -10.48 22.68 6.33
N ASN A 263 -10.42 21.43 6.80
CA ASN A 263 -9.46 20.92 7.78
C ASN A 263 -9.44 21.81 9.03
N ALA A 264 -8.26 22.33 9.38
CA ALA A 264 -8.07 23.24 10.49
C ALA A 264 -8.29 24.75 10.16
N GLY A 265 -8.73 25.11 8.94
CA GLY A 265 -8.76 26.51 8.52
C GLY A 265 -10.03 26.94 7.78
N LYS A 266 -10.08 28.23 7.43
CA LYS A 266 -11.16 28.77 6.58
C LYS A 266 -11.18 28.06 5.22
N PRO A 267 -12.36 27.97 4.56
CA PRO A 267 -12.47 27.52 3.18
C PRO A 267 -11.48 28.27 2.29
N ARG A 268 -10.72 27.52 1.49
CA ARG A 268 -9.65 28.03 0.64
C ARG A 268 -9.41 27.06 -0.53
N PRO A 269 -8.80 27.52 -1.63
CA PRO A 269 -8.55 26.66 -2.78
C PRO A 269 -7.73 25.42 -2.44
N LEU A 270 -8.09 24.28 -3.03
CA LEU A 270 -7.39 23.00 -2.93
C LEU A 270 -5.91 23.16 -3.23
N LYS A 271 -5.55 23.93 -4.28
CA LYS A 271 -4.15 24.22 -4.65
C LYS A 271 -3.31 24.78 -3.49
N ARG A 272 -3.92 25.58 -2.60
CA ARG A 272 -3.24 26.13 -1.42
C ARG A 272 -3.10 25.08 -0.32
N ILE A 273 -4.09 24.20 -0.18
CA ILE A 273 -4.07 23.11 0.81
C ILE A 273 -3.06 22.04 0.40
N SER A 274 -3.12 21.60 -0.86
CA SER A 274 -2.23 20.59 -1.41
C SER A 274 -0.77 21.01 -1.27
N LYS A 275 -0.43 22.26 -1.62
CA LYS A 275 0.91 22.80 -1.42
C LYS A 275 1.37 22.68 0.04
N GLY A 276 0.53 23.03 1.00
CA GLY A 276 0.86 22.93 2.42
C GLY A 276 1.05 21.48 2.90
N GLU A 277 0.23 20.55 2.44
CA GLU A 277 0.39 19.12 2.77
C GLU A 277 1.65 18.51 2.13
N GLN A 278 1.94 18.87 0.88
CA GLN A 278 3.17 18.46 0.19
C GLN A 278 4.43 19.04 0.87
N GLU A 279 4.42 20.31 1.27
CA GLU A 279 5.50 20.93 2.06
C GLU A 279 5.69 20.23 3.41
N ARG A 280 4.61 19.80 4.05
CA ARG A 280 4.67 19.05 5.32
C ARG A 280 5.30 17.67 5.14
N VAL A 281 4.95 16.95 4.07
CA VAL A 281 5.59 15.67 3.71
C VAL A 281 7.07 15.86 3.37
N LYS A 282 7.40 16.89 2.58
CA LYS A 282 8.79 17.27 2.28
C LYS A 282 9.59 17.40 3.57
N TYR A 283 9.11 18.24 4.49
CA TYR A 283 9.76 18.49 5.77
C TYR A 283 9.95 17.20 6.58
N GLN A 284 8.96 16.30 6.60
CA GLN A 284 9.08 15.02 7.33
C GLN A 284 10.20 14.14 6.77
N VAL A 285 10.27 13.96 5.45
CA VAL A 285 11.31 13.13 4.81
C VAL A 285 12.69 13.79 4.96
N GLU A 286 12.76 15.12 4.85
CA GLU A 286 13.98 15.87 5.14
C GLU A 286 14.48 15.67 6.57
N GLN A 287 13.59 15.71 7.57
CA GLN A 287 13.97 15.41 8.96
C GLN A 287 14.47 13.97 9.12
N ARG A 288 13.87 12.99 8.44
CA ARG A 288 14.36 11.60 8.43
C ARG A 288 15.77 11.51 7.85
N ALA A 289 16.02 12.21 6.74
CA ALA A 289 17.32 12.27 6.09
C ALA A 289 18.39 12.95 6.95
N ILE A 290 18.08 14.09 7.59
CA ILE A 290 18.96 14.78 8.54
C ILE A 290 19.33 13.86 9.70
N ASN A 291 18.35 13.13 10.23
CA ASN A 291 18.56 12.19 11.33
C ASN A 291 19.27 10.90 10.89
N ARG A 292 19.49 10.69 9.58
CA ARG A 292 20.06 9.47 9.00
C ARG A 292 19.37 8.22 9.55
N ASP A 293 18.04 8.26 9.59
CA ASP A 293 17.25 7.23 10.25
C ASP A 293 17.33 5.88 9.52
N LEU A 294 17.51 5.89 8.20
CA LEU A 294 17.79 4.68 7.41
C LEU A 294 19.08 4.01 7.85
N ARG A 295 20.20 4.73 7.88
CA ARG A 295 21.47 4.16 8.38
C ARG A 295 21.32 3.67 9.81
N SER A 296 20.66 4.44 10.68
CA SER A 296 20.42 4.02 12.06
C SER A 296 19.60 2.72 12.14
N HIS A 297 18.62 2.54 11.25
CA HIS A 297 17.84 1.31 11.14
C HIS A 297 18.70 0.13 10.65
N LEU A 298 19.52 0.33 9.61
CA LEU A 298 20.42 -0.71 9.08
C LEU A 298 21.44 -1.20 10.14
N ILE A 299 21.92 -0.29 10.99
CA ILE A 299 22.83 -0.59 12.11
C ILE A 299 22.12 -1.36 13.25
N GLN A 300 20.79 -1.35 13.32
CA GLN A 300 20.10 -2.19 14.32
C GLN A 300 20.21 -3.68 13.96
N SER A 301 20.34 -4.02 12.68
CA SER A 301 20.49 -5.39 12.19
C SER A 301 21.94 -5.85 11.99
N SER A 302 22.90 -4.92 11.93
CA SER A 302 24.31 -5.16 11.57
C SER A 302 25.27 -4.20 12.30
N SER A 303 26.58 -4.43 12.27
CA SER A 303 27.52 -3.45 12.82
C SER A 303 27.61 -2.18 11.96
N GLN A 304 27.99 -1.07 12.57
CA GLN A 304 28.17 0.19 11.85
C GLN A 304 29.21 0.07 10.73
N ASP A 305 30.36 -0.52 11.00
CA ASP A 305 31.44 -0.66 10.00
C ASP A 305 30.97 -1.46 8.79
N THR A 306 30.23 -2.55 8.99
CA THR A 306 29.72 -3.38 7.88
C THR A 306 28.62 -2.67 7.09
N VAL A 307 27.79 -1.85 7.74
CA VAL A 307 26.79 -1.02 7.04
C VAL A 307 27.47 0.08 6.23
N ASP A 308 28.42 0.79 6.83
CA ASP A 308 29.15 1.87 6.16
C ASP A 308 29.96 1.36 4.97
N ASP A 309 30.59 0.19 5.10
CA ASP A 309 31.26 -0.50 4.00
C ASP A 309 30.26 -0.84 2.88
N ALA A 310 29.15 -1.50 3.19
CA ALA A 310 28.15 -1.88 2.18
C ALA A 310 27.52 -0.68 1.44
N LEU A 311 27.41 0.48 2.10
CA LEU A 311 26.92 1.72 1.52
C LEU A 311 27.91 2.38 0.56
N CYS A 312 29.21 2.13 0.72
CA CYS A 312 30.28 2.87 0.05
C CYS A 312 31.19 2.02 -0.85
N GLN A 313 31.25 0.70 -0.64
CA GLN A 313 32.10 -0.21 -1.41
C GLN A 313 31.79 -0.15 -2.92
N SER A 314 32.79 -0.48 -3.75
CA SER A 314 32.54 -0.74 -5.17
C SER A 314 31.65 -1.98 -5.33
N LEU A 315 30.85 -1.99 -6.39
CA LEU A 315 29.92 -3.08 -6.70
C LEU A 315 30.22 -3.73 -8.07
N ASP A 316 31.35 -3.42 -8.69
CA ASP A 316 31.71 -3.92 -10.03
C ASP A 316 31.70 -5.46 -10.08
N GLU A 317 32.30 -6.13 -9.09
CA GLU A 317 32.29 -7.59 -8.99
C GLU A 317 30.89 -8.16 -8.67
N GLU A 318 30.05 -7.39 -7.97
CA GLU A 318 28.69 -7.83 -7.61
C GLU A 318 27.71 -7.76 -8.78
N GLU A 319 27.95 -6.87 -9.74
CA GLU A 319 27.14 -6.77 -10.96
C GLU A 319 27.21 -8.05 -11.81
N GLU A 320 28.39 -8.68 -11.85
CA GLU A 320 28.59 -9.96 -12.56
C GLU A 320 27.98 -11.16 -11.83
N LEU A 321 27.73 -11.01 -10.52
CA LEU A 321 27.25 -12.08 -9.64
C LEU A 321 25.78 -11.93 -9.24
N LEU A 322 25.02 -11.08 -9.93
CA LEU A 322 23.61 -10.85 -9.63
C LEU A 322 22.79 -12.14 -9.70
N GLU A 323 21.98 -12.34 -8.66
CA GLU A 323 21.08 -13.48 -8.51
C GLU A 323 19.66 -13.11 -8.94
N LEU A 324 18.86 -14.11 -9.33
CA LEU A 324 17.41 -13.96 -9.45
C LEU A 324 16.79 -13.79 -8.07
N ILE A 325 16.02 -12.73 -7.88
CA ILE A 325 15.28 -12.46 -6.64
C ILE A 325 13.79 -12.65 -6.92
N ILE A 326 13.13 -13.53 -6.18
CA ILE A 326 11.68 -13.76 -6.28
C ILE A 326 11.03 -13.38 -4.95
N LEU A 327 10.09 -12.45 -4.98
CA LEU A 327 9.43 -11.89 -3.81
C LEU A 327 7.94 -12.18 -3.85
N LYS A 328 7.36 -12.66 -2.74
CA LYS A 328 5.90 -12.77 -2.60
C LYS A 328 5.32 -11.42 -2.22
N VAL A 329 4.39 -10.97 -3.05
CA VAL A 329 3.66 -9.73 -2.84
C VAL A 329 2.21 -10.07 -2.53
N TYR A 330 1.65 -9.41 -1.52
CA TYR A 330 0.31 -9.72 -1.01
C TYR A 330 -0.76 -8.77 -1.54
N HIS A 331 -0.34 -7.67 -2.18
CA HIS A 331 -1.19 -6.66 -2.75
C HIS A 331 -0.78 -6.39 -4.19
N ARG A 332 -1.77 -6.11 -5.05
CA ARG A 332 -1.53 -5.67 -6.42
C ARG A 332 -0.77 -4.35 -6.41
N PRO A 333 0.39 -4.22 -7.07
CA PRO A 333 1.04 -2.92 -7.18
C PRO A 333 0.12 -1.94 -7.92
N ASP A 334 0.36 -0.66 -7.75
CA ASP A 334 -0.30 0.37 -8.56
C ASP A 334 0.05 0.21 -10.05
N TYR A 335 1.31 -0.08 -10.36
CA TYR A 335 1.75 -0.43 -11.71
C TYR A 335 2.63 -1.68 -11.68
N PHE A 336 2.44 -2.57 -12.67
CA PHE A 336 3.30 -3.73 -12.89
C PHE A 336 4.60 -3.32 -13.60
N THR A 337 5.35 -2.43 -12.95
CA THR A 337 6.64 -1.91 -13.43
C THR A 337 7.74 -2.23 -12.43
N MET A 338 8.95 -1.71 -12.67
CA MET A 338 10.02 -1.73 -11.67
C MET A 338 9.51 -1.12 -10.37
N PRO A 339 9.76 -1.72 -9.21
CA PRO A 339 9.30 -1.16 -7.95
C PRO A 339 10.17 0.04 -7.53
N THR A 340 9.60 0.96 -6.77
CA THR A 340 10.38 2.03 -6.14
C THR A 340 11.31 1.46 -5.07
N LEU A 341 12.50 2.04 -4.95
CA LEU A 341 13.49 1.63 -3.95
C LEU A 341 12.89 1.61 -2.54
N SER A 342 12.15 2.65 -2.15
CA SER A 342 11.58 2.75 -0.80
C SER A 342 10.55 1.66 -0.48
N SER A 343 9.79 1.22 -1.48
CA SER A 343 8.73 0.21 -1.30
C SER A 343 9.25 -1.23 -1.37
N ILE A 344 10.32 -1.48 -2.14
CA ILE A 344 10.90 -2.82 -2.30
C ILE A 344 11.90 -3.19 -1.22
N PHE A 345 12.60 -2.21 -0.65
CA PHE A 345 13.65 -2.42 0.35
C PHE A 345 13.27 -3.37 1.51
N PRO A 346 12.09 -3.23 2.17
CA PRO A 346 11.70 -4.18 3.23
C PRO A 346 11.59 -5.63 2.74
N PHE A 347 11.27 -5.85 1.46
CA PHE A 347 11.22 -7.19 0.89
C PHE A 347 12.62 -7.75 0.64
N LEU A 348 13.56 -6.91 0.18
CA LEU A 348 14.98 -7.29 0.03
C LEU A 348 15.59 -7.66 1.38
N GLU A 349 15.35 -6.86 2.43
CA GLU A 349 15.77 -7.19 3.80
C GLU A 349 15.23 -8.53 4.27
N ALA A 350 13.96 -8.82 4.01
CA ALA A 350 13.31 -10.03 4.49
C ALA A 350 13.79 -11.32 3.79
N VAL A 351 14.38 -11.20 2.59
CA VAL A 351 14.97 -12.34 1.85
C VAL A 351 16.50 -12.36 1.93
N CYS A 352 17.08 -11.42 2.67
CA CYS A 352 18.52 -11.30 2.85
C CYS A 352 19.13 -12.63 3.33
N PRO A 353 20.15 -13.16 2.64
CA PRO A 353 20.86 -14.35 3.07
C PRO A 353 21.45 -14.17 4.48
N ARG A 354 21.31 -15.18 5.34
CA ARG A 354 21.77 -15.10 6.74
C ARG A 354 23.29 -14.96 6.87
N CYS A 355 24.05 -15.44 5.88
CA CYS A 355 25.50 -15.35 5.84
C CYS A 355 25.99 -13.95 5.43
N ASP A 356 25.09 -13.08 4.97
CA ASP A 356 25.44 -11.78 4.38
C ASP A 356 24.37 -10.75 4.73
N PRO A 357 24.42 -10.18 5.95
CA PRO A 357 23.36 -9.34 6.48
C PRO A 357 23.23 -7.99 5.77
N CYS A 358 24.22 -7.57 4.97
CA CYS A 358 24.19 -6.33 4.20
C CYS A 358 23.89 -6.54 2.70
N TRP A 359 23.58 -7.77 2.28
CA TRP A 359 23.23 -8.10 0.89
C TRP A 359 22.14 -7.19 0.33
N HIS A 360 21.09 -6.92 1.12
CA HIS A 360 19.97 -6.08 0.70
C HIS A 360 20.36 -4.63 0.43
N ILE A 361 21.38 -4.09 1.11
CA ILE A 361 21.93 -2.74 0.86
C ILE A 361 22.54 -2.71 -0.54
N ARG A 362 23.36 -3.72 -0.86
CA ARG A 362 24.10 -3.78 -2.12
C ARG A 362 23.18 -4.09 -3.30
N ARG A 363 22.18 -4.96 -3.11
CA ARG A 363 21.13 -5.19 -4.12
C ARG A 363 20.20 -4.00 -4.29
N GLY A 364 19.92 -3.23 -3.24
CA GLY A 364 19.23 -1.95 -3.35
C GLY A 364 19.98 -0.98 -4.28
N ARG A 365 21.31 -0.89 -4.15
CA ARG A 365 22.18 -0.07 -5.02
C ARG A 365 22.21 -0.55 -6.48
N LEU A 366 22.05 -1.86 -6.70
CA LEU A 366 22.07 -2.48 -8.04
C LEU A 366 20.69 -2.71 -8.63
N LEU A 367 19.62 -2.15 -8.05
CA LEU A 367 18.24 -2.41 -8.49
C LEU A 367 18.04 -2.07 -9.99
N HIS A 368 18.76 -1.07 -10.51
CA HIS A 368 18.72 -0.66 -11.91
C HIS A 368 19.36 -1.67 -12.89
N HIS A 369 20.12 -2.67 -12.42
CA HIS A 369 20.61 -3.78 -13.25
C HIS A 369 19.59 -4.93 -13.37
N TYR A 370 18.44 -4.81 -12.71
CA TYR A 370 17.35 -5.78 -12.79
C TYR A 370 16.25 -5.32 -13.75
N GLU A 371 15.52 -6.30 -14.28
CA GLU A 371 14.22 -6.17 -14.89
C GLU A 371 13.16 -6.77 -13.96
N SER A 372 12.03 -6.08 -13.83
CA SER A 372 10.87 -6.58 -13.09
C SER A 372 10.03 -7.47 -14.00
N VAL A 373 9.76 -8.68 -13.54
CA VAL A 373 8.78 -9.59 -14.12
C VAL A 373 7.74 -9.89 -13.07
N TRP A 374 6.48 -9.56 -13.34
CA TRP A 374 5.38 -9.86 -12.43
C TRP A 374 4.70 -11.17 -12.77
N ALA A 375 4.41 -11.96 -11.74
CA ALA A 375 3.74 -13.25 -11.88
C ALA A 375 2.49 -13.31 -11.00
N VAL A 376 1.41 -13.88 -11.54
CA VAL A 376 0.20 -14.20 -10.80
C VAL A 376 0.08 -15.71 -10.70
N CYS A 377 0.10 -16.22 -9.48
CA CYS A 377 -0.16 -17.61 -9.18
C CYS A 377 -1.66 -17.84 -9.01
N LYS A 378 -2.26 -18.55 -9.97
CA LYS A 378 -3.65 -19.05 -9.93
C LYS A 378 -3.64 -20.43 -9.22
N GLY A 379 -4.58 -20.68 -8.31
CA GLY A 379 -4.57 -21.90 -7.48
C GLY A 379 -4.52 -23.23 -8.27
N LYS A 380 -4.19 -24.33 -7.58
CA LYS A 380 -3.85 -25.67 -8.14
C LYS A 380 -4.79 -26.28 -9.20
N LYS A 381 -6.00 -25.75 -9.40
CA LYS A 381 -6.98 -26.25 -10.38
C LYS A 381 -6.90 -25.55 -11.75
N HIS A 382 -6.01 -24.57 -11.91
CA HIS A 382 -5.87 -23.83 -13.16
C HIS A 382 -4.83 -24.49 -14.09
N PRO A 383 -5.11 -24.64 -15.40
CA PRO A 383 -4.20 -25.29 -16.36
C PRO A 383 -2.86 -24.55 -16.53
N ASN A 384 -2.87 -23.23 -16.36
CA ASN A 384 -1.68 -22.39 -16.24
C ASN A 384 -1.60 -21.84 -14.81
N PRO A 385 -0.87 -22.49 -13.88
CA PRO A 385 -0.83 -22.09 -12.49
C PRO A 385 -0.09 -20.76 -12.28
N ILE A 386 0.74 -20.34 -13.23
CA ILE A 386 1.42 -19.04 -13.22
C ILE A 386 1.27 -18.38 -14.59
N THR A 387 0.84 -17.14 -14.56
CA THR A 387 0.78 -16.22 -15.71
C THR A 387 1.73 -15.06 -15.44
N PHE A 388 2.37 -14.50 -16.47
CA PHE A 388 3.24 -13.32 -16.36
C PHE A 388 2.57 -12.07 -16.97
N ASP A 389 2.95 -10.88 -16.49
CA ASP A 389 2.38 -9.56 -16.85
C ASP A 389 2.26 -9.25 -18.35
N ASN A 390 3.14 -9.83 -19.17
CA ASN A 390 3.10 -9.69 -20.63
C ASN A 390 1.96 -10.47 -21.32
N GLU A 391 1.19 -11.29 -20.59
CA GLU A 391 -0.05 -11.88 -21.08
C GLU A 391 -1.18 -10.85 -20.81
N ALA A 392 -1.85 -10.33 -21.84
CA ALA A 392 -2.80 -9.19 -21.87
C ALA A 392 -3.99 -9.19 -20.85
N GLN A 393 -4.00 -10.12 -19.90
CA GLN A 393 -5.01 -10.38 -18.87
C GLN A 393 -4.67 -9.74 -17.50
N PHE A 394 -3.46 -9.20 -17.30
CA PHE A 394 -3.04 -8.70 -15.97
C PHE A 394 -3.73 -7.41 -15.54
N GLU A 395 -3.96 -6.49 -16.47
CA GLU A 395 -4.57 -5.20 -16.16
C GLU A 395 -6.04 -5.36 -15.76
N THR A 396 -6.77 -6.28 -16.40
CA THR A 396 -8.20 -6.54 -16.22
C THR A 396 -8.53 -7.63 -15.21
N MET A 397 -7.55 -8.40 -14.73
CA MET A 397 -7.79 -9.42 -13.72
C MET A 397 -8.13 -8.79 -12.37
N GLU A 398 -9.38 -8.97 -11.93
CA GLU A 398 -9.72 -8.92 -10.51
C GLU A 398 -8.98 -10.05 -9.80
N ILE A 399 -7.95 -9.68 -9.05
CA ILE A 399 -7.18 -10.61 -8.22
C ILE A 399 -8.14 -11.11 -7.13
N CYS A 400 -8.67 -12.31 -7.34
CA CYS A 400 -9.48 -13.00 -6.33
C CYS A 400 -8.65 -13.24 -5.05
N ASP A 401 -9.30 -13.34 -3.89
CA ASP A 401 -8.66 -13.58 -2.57
C ASP A 401 -7.71 -14.79 -2.48
N ARG A 402 -7.68 -15.66 -3.50
CA ARG A 402 -6.82 -16.85 -3.57
C ARG A 402 -5.62 -16.69 -4.51
N SER A 403 -5.58 -15.65 -5.33
CA SER A 403 -4.47 -15.37 -6.22
C SER A 403 -3.30 -14.78 -5.41
N ARG A 404 -2.07 -15.22 -5.69
CA ARG A 404 -0.87 -14.65 -5.07
C ARG A 404 -0.02 -14.00 -6.13
N LEU A 405 0.55 -12.85 -5.78
CA LEU A 405 1.45 -12.13 -6.66
C LEU A 405 2.88 -12.44 -6.29
N MET A 406 3.73 -12.45 -7.31
CA MET A 406 5.16 -12.50 -7.16
C MET A 406 5.80 -11.44 -8.05
N LEU A 407 6.88 -10.87 -7.54
CA LEU A 407 7.79 -10.03 -8.29
C LEU A 407 9.10 -10.79 -8.45
N CYS A 408 9.53 -10.97 -9.68
CA CYS A 408 10.83 -11.50 -10.04
C CYS A 408 11.72 -10.34 -10.49
N LEU A 409 12.81 -10.09 -9.79
CA LEU A 409 13.88 -9.21 -10.25
C LEU A 409 14.91 -10.09 -10.95
N VAL A 410 14.92 -10.02 -12.28
CA VAL A 410 15.79 -10.81 -13.15
C VAL A 410 16.96 -9.92 -13.58
N PRO A 411 18.22 -10.32 -13.41
CA PRO A 411 19.34 -9.53 -13.92
C PRO A 411 19.22 -9.34 -15.44
N LYS A 412 19.39 -8.11 -15.92
CA LYS A 412 19.21 -7.75 -17.35
C LYS A 412 20.03 -8.63 -18.30
N TRP A 413 21.25 -8.97 -17.90
CA TRP A 413 22.17 -9.77 -18.71
C TRP A 413 21.78 -11.25 -18.81
N TRP A 414 20.81 -11.74 -18.02
CA TRP A 414 20.27 -13.10 -18.15
C TRP A 414 19.41 -13.27 -19.41
N ASN A 415 19.01 -12.17 -20.08
CA ASN A 415 18.30 -12.17 -21.37
C ASN A 415 17.02 -13.04 -21.38
N ILE A 416 16.24 -13.06 -20.28
CA ILE A 416 14.95 -13.76 -20.21
C ILE A 416 13.88 -12.93 -20.94
N SER A 417 13.78 -13.10 -22.25
CA SER A 417 12.73 -12.42 -23.03
C SER A 417 11.38 -13.14 -22.88
N LEU A 418 10.45 -12.50 -22.17
CA LEU A 418 9.04 -12.90 -22.08
C LEU A 418 8.19 -12.44 -23.27
N ARG A 419 8.76 -11.66 -24.20
CA ARG A 419 8.02 -10.95 -25.27
C ARG A 419 7.73 -11.78 -26.54
N ALA A 420 7.97 -13.09 -26.56
CA ALA A 420 7.78 -13.90 -27.77
C ALA A 420 6.70 -14.98 -27.59
N SER A 421 5.43 -14.61 -27.77
CA SER A 421 4.39 -15.56 -28.19
C SER A 421 3.88 -15.30 -29.60
N ASP A 422 4.57 -14.47 -30.40
CA ASP A 422 4.29 -14.32 -31.82
C ASP A 422 5.58 -14.56 -32.62
N GLY A 423 5.67 -15.76 -33.19
CA GLY A 423 6.46 -16.05 -34.39
C GLY A 423 7.97 -15.81 -34.37
N LEU A 424 8.71 -16.92 -34.22
CA LEU A 424 10.13 -17.13 -34.54
C LEU A 424 11.21 -16.64 -33.55
N SER A 425 12.12 -17.59 -33.28
CA SER A 425 13.55 -17.42 -32.91
C SER A 425 13.94 -17.37 -31.43
N SER A 426 13.89 -18.53 -30.76
CA SER A 426 15.00 -19.11 -29.96
C SER A 426 14.47 -20.26 -29.08
N LYS A 427 15.00 -21.47 -29.21
CA LYS A 427 14.65 -22.60 -28.31
C LYS A 427 15.13 -22.38 -26.87
N ASP A 428 16.09 -21.48 -26.65
CA ASP A 428 16.74 -21.28 -25.35
C ASP A 428 15.96 -20.33 -24.43
N THR A 429 15.31 -19.30 -24.99
CA THR A 429 14.47 -18.35 -24.20
C THR A 429 13.22 -19.02 -23.64
N THR A 430 12.60 -19.93 -24.40
CA THR A 430 11.47 -20.74 -23.92
C THR A 430 11.87 -21.60 -22.71
N GLY A 431 13.12 -22.07 -22.67
CA GLY A 431 13.65 -22.85 -21.55
C GLY A 431 13.82 -22.05 -20.26
N LEU A 432 14.33 -20.82 -20.36
CA LEU A 432 14.52 -19.94 -19.19
C LEU A 432 13.19 -19.46 -18.61
N VAL A 433 12.22 -19.14 -19.45
CA VAL A 433 10.85 -18.79 -19.01
C VAL A 433 10.19 -19.97 -18.29
N TYR A 434 10.37 -21.19 -18.78
CA TYR A 434 9.90 -22.40 -18.10
C TYR A 434 10.54 -22.58 -16.71
N LYS A 435 11.87 -22.38 -16.60
CA LYS A 435 12.55 -22.46 -15.29
C LYS A 435 12.11 -21.37 -14.32
N LEU A 436 11.92 -20.14 -14.79
CA LEU A 436 11.37 -19.06 -13.96
C LEU A 436 9.98 -19.43 -13.44
N ARG A 437 9.14 -20.05 -14.29
CA ARG A 437 7.82 -20.56 -13.91
C ARG A 437 7.93 -21.64 -12.82
N GLU A 438 8.82 -22.62 -12.98
CA GLU A 438 9.06 -23.66 -11.96
C GLU A 438 9.56 -23.07 -10.63
N ALA A 439 10.50 -22.13 -10.67
CA ALA A 439 11.00 -21.45 -9.47
C ALA A 439 9.87 -20.71 -8.71
N CYS A 440 9.00 -20.02 -9.44
CA CYS A 440 7.83 -19.36 -8.85
C CYS A 440 6.84 -20.39 -8.27
N LEU A 441 6.63 -21.53 -8.92
CA LEU A 441 5.76 -22.61 -8.42
C LEU A 441 6.27 -23.23 -7.12
N LEU A 442 7.56 -23.51 -7.06
CA LEU A 442 8.22 -24.02 -5.85
C LEU A 442 8.06 -23.02 -4.70
N LEU A 443 8.34 -21.74 -4.96
CA LEU A 443 8.19 -20.69 -3.98
C LEU A 443 6.73 -20.52 -3.52
N PHE A 444 5.75 -20.65 -4.42
CA PHE A 444 4.32 -20.47 -4.11
C PHE A 444 3.85 -21.38 -2.96
N HIS A 445 4.34 -22.61 -2.93
CA HIS A 445 4.03 -23.59 -1.88
C HIS A 445 4.85 -23.42 -0.60
N HIS A 446 5.98 -22.72 -0.67
CA HIS A 446 6.83 -22.49 0.49
C HIS A 446 6.24 -21.43 1.44
N ARG A 447 6.67 -21.42 2.71
CA ARG A 447 6.29 -20.36 3.68
C ARG A 447 7.18 -19.12 3.61
N SER A 448 8.33 -19.21 2.94
CA SER A 448 9.28 -18.10 2.80
C SER A 448 8.66 -16.87 2.14
N PRO A 449 9.01 -15.64 2.55
CA PRO A 449 8.59 -14.42 1.87
C PRO A 449 9.16 -14.29 0.45
N GLY A 450 10.26 -14.96 0.14
CA GLY A 450 10.86 -14.98 -1.19
C GLY A 450 11.99 -15.99 -1.33
N ALA A 451 12.74 -15.89 -2.43
CA ALA A 451 13.93 -16.70 -2.71
C ALA A 451 14.97 -15.86 -3.46
N VAL A 452 16.24 -16.19 -3.24
CA VAL A 452 17.40 -15.66 -3.96
C VAL A 452 18.08 -16.87 -4.59
N ILE A 453 18.25 -16.86 -5.91
CA ILE A 453 18.71 -18.01 -6.70
C ILE A 453 19.86 -17.54 -7.59
N ASN A 454 21.06 -18.08 -7.38
CA ASN A 454 22.21 -17.71 -8.19
C ASN A 454 22.07 -18.24 -9.63
N HIS A 455 22.88 -17.71 -10.55
CA HIS A 455 22.78 -18.05 -11.97
C HIS A 455 23.03 -19.55 -12.25
N VAL A 456 24.00 -20.17 -11.58
CA VAL A 456 24.34 -21.59 -11.76
C VAL A 456 23.17 -22.47 -11.31
N GLU A 457 22.64 -22.22 -10.11
CA GLU A 457 21.47 -22.92 -9.54
C GLU A 457 20.23 -22.76 -10.43
N PHE A 458 20.00 -21.55 -10.95
CA PHE A 458 18.91 -21.28 -11.88
C PHE A 458 19.07 -22.03 -13.20
N LEU A 459 20.29 -22.28 -13.66
CA LEU A 459 20.54 -23.06 -14.88
C LEU A 459 20.48 -24.58 -14.62
N GLU A 460 20.81 -25.05 -13.43
CA GLU A 460 20.90 -26.49 -13.10
C GLU A 460 19.56 -27.13 -12.72
N THR A 461 18.57 -26.34 -12.29
CA THR A 461 17.22 -26.77 -11.84
C THR A 461 16.40 -27.56 -12.87
N GLY A 462 16.95 -27.89 -14.05
CA GLY A 462 16.33 -28.75 -15.07
C GLY A 462 17.01 -30.10 -15.33
N LYS A 463 18.16 -30.41 -14.71
CA LYS A 463 18.90 -31.67 -14.96
C LYS A 463 18.50 -32.81 -14.01
N GLU A 464 18.43 -32.56 -12.71
CA GLU A 464 18.10 -33.61 -11.72
C GLU A 464 16.67 -34.15 -11.91
N ASP A 465 15.71 -33.30 -12.27
CA ASP A 465 14.32 -33.69 -12.46
C ASP A 465 14.09 -34.53 -13.73
N ARG A 466 14.95 -34.38 -14.75
CA ARG A 466 14.92 -35.23 -15.95
C ARG A 466 15.46 -36.61 -15.66
N GLU A 467 16.53 -36.75 -14.87
CA GLU A 467 17.02 -38.06 -14.44
C GLU A 467 16.04 -38.78 -13.52
N ILE A 468 15.34 -38.06 -12.64
CA ILE A 468 14.30 -38.65 -11.78
C ILE A 468 13.08 -39.09 -12.59
N ARG A 469 12.60 -38.28 -13.56
CA ARG A 469 11.50 -38.69 -14.46
C ARG A 469 11.90 -39.80 -15.44
N HIS A 470 13.14 -39.83 -15.90
CA HIS A 470 13.63 -40.91 -16.77
C HIS A 470 13.80 -42.21 -15.98
N ASN A 471 14.26 -42.14 -14.74
CA ASN A 471 14.36 -43.30 -13.82
C ASN A 471 12.99 -43.80 -13.34
N GLN A 472 11.98 -42.95 -13.19
CA GLN A 472 10.62 -43.40 -12.86
C GLN A 472 9.90 -44.04 -14.05
N ASN A 473 10.22 -43.63 -15.29
CA ASN A 473 9.67 -44.27 -16.48
C ASN A 473 10.41 -45.57 -16.86
N SER A 474 11.72 -45.67 -16.62
CA SER A 474 12.47 -46.91 -16.83
C SER A 474 12.14 -47.99 -15.79
N VAL A 475 11.77 -47.61 -14.56
CA VAL A 475 11.30 -48.57 -13.54
C VAL A 475 9.88 -49.08 -13.81
N LYS A 476 9.06 -48.35 -14.59
CA LYS A 476 7.72 -48.82 -15.00
C LYS A 476 7.75 -49.82 -16.16
N GLU A 477 8.77 -49.84 -17.01
CA GLU A 477 8.90 -50.84 -18.08
C GLU A 477 9.43 -52.21 -17.59
N PHE A 478 9.91 -52.32 -16.35
CA PHE A 478 10.41 -53.59 -15.78
C PHE A 478 9.44 -54.28 -14.82
N LEU A 479 8.23 -53.74 -14.62
CA LEU A 479 7.23 -54.29 -13.70
C LEU A 479 5.85 -54.39 -14.36
N GLU A 480 5.77 -55.09 -15.50
CA GLU A 480 4.54 -55.76 -15.92
C GLU A 480 4.71 -57.29 -15.79
N PRO A 481 4.05 -57.96 -14.82
CA PRO A 481 3.94 -59.40 -14.83
C PRO A 481 2.87 -59.80 -15.84
N SER A 482 3.27 -60.61 -16.82
CA SER A 482 2.39 -61.33 -17.73
C SER A 482 1.31 -62.09 -16.96
N GLY A 483 0.06 -61.63 -17.06
CA GLY A 483 -1.10 -62.34 -16.55
C GLY A 483 -1.36 -63.61 -17.37
N ARG A 484 -1.09 -64.78 -16.77
CA ARG A 484 -1.73 -66.05 -17.16
C ARG A 484 -2.69 -66.47 -16.07
N ASN A 485 -3.95 -66.58 -16.48
CA ASN A 485 -5.03 -67.27 -15.79
C ASN A 485 -4.70 -68.75 -15.53
N VAL A 486 -5.03 -69.24 -14.33
CA VAL A 486 -5.56 -70.59 -14.09
C VAL A 486 -6.61 -70.52 -12.97
N GLU A 487 -7.72 -71.22 -13.19
CA GLU A 487 -9.06 -71.13 -12.60
C GLU A 487 -9.28 -71.89 -11.28
N SER A 488 -10.37 -71.52 -10.57
CA SER A 488 -11.50 -72.35 -10.08
C SER A 488 -12.21 -71.56 -8.96
N ILE A 489 -13.52 -71.28 -8.95
CA ILE A 489 -14.74 -72.04 -9.29
C ILE A 489 -15.72 -71.14 -10.06
#